data_AF-G9MYQ8-F1
#
_entry.id   AF-G9MYQ8-F1
#
_cell.length_a   1.000
_cell.length_b   1.000
_cell.length_c   1.000
_cell.angle_alpha   90.00
_cell.angle_beta   90.00
_cell.angle_gamma   90.00
#
_symmetry.space_group_name_H-M   'P 1'
#
loop_
_entity.id
_entity.type
_entity.pdbx_description
1 polymer ?
#
loop_
_entity_poly.entity_id
_entity_poly.type
_entity_poly.pdbx_seq_one_letter_code
_entity_poly.pdbx_strand_id
1 'polypeptide(L)'
;MRDRPAAANKVTKKSRNGPRGANAKARSAKRARKFQSELNDMTASPGSSIASEVDDEARSLDQSKSTKQARGRPKASKDRDNINSSTVQANDNGDADDTSGVEDQDSNGDDVRRQLSELKKKYSKLEARFQELQELGVKKAEQNFELLKAQADENTRVANELIAQLKEEIAEQSKSIQRAEKVQVQLGQSETEADTLRTQLAQANQSLSQAKSETKTLYTKLAASRHIEPNNKGSATGNRAAVAEKENKQVAQQVKEDLFADLTGLIVRDVRRIDKEDVFDCIQTGRNGTLHFKLALEDMDSADSYEDVQFAYRPQLDASRDGDLIEVLPDYLTEEITFPRNQASKFYARVIKSLMDRLD
;
A
#
# COMPACT_ATOMS: atom_id res chain seq x y z
N MET A 1 62.11 -44.70 -2.78
CA MET A 1 61.26 -45.71 -3.45
C MET A 1 60.09 -44.93 -4.06
N ARG A 2 60.08 -44.70 -5.38
CA ARG A 2 59.45 -45.60 -6.38
C ARG A 2 57.93 -45.63 -6.15
N ASP A 3 57.02 -45.24 -7.05
CA ASP A 3 57.08 -45.11 -8.50
C ASP A 3 55.91 -44.24 -9.01
N ARG A 4 56.14 -43.57 -10.14
CA ARG A 4 55.14 -43.20 -11.15
C ARG A 4 55.05 -44.39 -12.13
N PRO A 5 53.88 -44.70 -12.70
CA PRO A 5 53.66 -44.46 -14.15
C PRO A 5 52.21 -44.05 -14.45
N ALA A 6 51.81 -43.31 -15.49
CA ALA A 6 52.13 -43.24 -16.93
C ALA A 6 51.55 -44.39 -17.79
N ALA A 7 50.41 -44.14 -18.47
CA ALA A 7 49.99 -44.63 -19.80
C ALA A 7 48.61 -44.00 -20.10
N ALA A 8 48.39 -43.10 -21.08
CA ALA A 8 48.50 -43.24 -22.53
C ALA A 8 47.67 -44.39 -23.13
N ASN A 9 46.49 -44.08 -23.68
CA ASN A 9 46.05 -44.75 -24.90
C ASN A 9 45.13 -43.90 -25.77
N LYS A 10 45.24 -44.16 -27.08
CA LYS A 10 44.92 -43.34 -28.24
C LYS A 10 43.79 -44.01 -29.06
N VAL A 11 43.29 -43.30 -30.08
CA VAL A 11 42.50 -43.81 -31.26
C VAL A 11 41.00 -44.05 -30.93
N THR A 12 39.98 -43.55 -31.66
CA THR A 12 39.73 -43.59 -33.11
C THR A 12 38.85 -42.46 -33.65
N LYS A 13 39.20 -42.02 -34.87
CA LYS A 13 38.45 -41.15 -35.78
C LYS A 13 37.15 -41.81 -36.27
N LYS A 14 36.12 -40.99 -36.55
CA LYS A 14 35.24 -41.23 -37.72
C LYS A 14 34.86 -39.90 -38.37
N SER A 15 35.23 -39.82 -39.65
CA SER A 15 34.97 -38.76 -40.62
C SER A 15 33.65 -39.04 -41.34
N ARG A 16 32.91 -37.99 -41.73
CA ARG A 16 32.48 -37.75 -43.13
C ARG A 16 31.70 -36.44 -43.30
N ASN A 17 32.36 -35.50 -43.98
CA ASN A 17 31.93 -34.72 -45.15
C ASN A 17 30.43 -34.43 -45.38
N GLY A 18 30.11 -33.13 -45.46
CA GLY A 18 29.88 -32.51 -46.77
C GLY A 18 28.44 -32.10 -47.16
N PRO A 19 28.28 -31.20 -48.15
CA PRO A 19 27.51 -29.95 -48.01
C PRO A 19 26.38 -29.78 -49.05
N ARG A 20 25.60 -28.69 -48.93
CA ARG A 20 25.00 -27.83 -50.01
C ARG A 20 23.55 -27.46 -49.74
N GLY A 21 23.20 -26.20 -50.06
CA GLY A 21 21.82 -25.83 -50.36
C GLY A 21 21.49 -24.36 -50.11
N ALA A 22 21.87 -23.49 -51.04
CA ALA A 22 21.44 -22.10 -51.10
C ALA A 22 20.03 -21.96 -51.72
N ASN A 23 19.43 -20.78 -51.48
CA ASN A 23 18.35 -20.11 -52.21
C ASN A 23 16.88 -20.55 -51.99
N ALA A 24 16.12 -19.64 -51.37
CA ALA A 24 14.88 -19.14 -51.98
C ALA A 24 14.61 -17.70 -51.52
N LYS A 25 14.77 -16.76 -52.47
CA LYS A 25 14.27 -15.39 -52.43
C LYS A 25 12.75 -15.38 -52.68
N ALA A 26 12.15 -14.27 -52.28
CA ALA A 26 10.89 -13.66 -52.72
C ALA A 26 9.61 -14.04 -51.95
N ARG A 27 9.07 -13.05 -51.21
CA ARG A 27 7.80 -12.39 -51.60
C ARG A 27 7.49 -11.11 -50.80
N SER A 28 7.29 -10.03 -51.56
CA SER A 28 6.57 -8.75 -51.35
C SER A 28 6.49 -8.15 -49.93
N ALA A 29 7.00 -6.95 -49.63
CA ALA A 29 6.74 -5.64 -50.26
C ALA A 29 5.24 -5.29 -50.40
N LYS A 30 4.62 -4.80 -49.32
CA LYS A 30 3.50 -3.84 -49.39
C LYS A 30 3.26 -3.21 -48.01
N ARG A 31 3.00 -1.89 -48.03
CA ARG A 31 2.65 -0.97 -46.92
C ARG A 31 3.79 -0.36 -46.10
N ALA A 32 4.53 0.52 -46.77
CA ALA A 32 4.94 1.80 -46.19
C ALA A 32 4.48 2.91 -47.14
N ARG A 33 4.17 4.09 -46.57
CA ARG A 33 3.83 5.39 -47.21
C ARG A 33 2.35 5.68 -47.51
N LYS A 34 1.70 6.27 -46.51
CA LYS A 34 0.68 7.33 -46.61
C LYS A 34 0.59 7.92 -45.18
N PHE A 35 0.82 9.18 -44.81
CA PHE A 35 0.99 10.49 -45.45
C PHE A 35 1.79 11.36 -44.46
N GLN A 36 2.74 12.16 -44.95
CA GLN A 36 3.31 13.33 -44.27
C GLN A 36 2.73 14.56 -44.96
N SER A 37 1.93 15.32 -44.24
CA SER A 37 1.57 16.74 -44.39
C SER A 37 0.69 17.00 -43.16
N GLU A 38 1.04 17.83 -42.20
CA GLU A 38 1.27 19.26 -42.32
C GLU A 38 2.16 19.73 -41.16
N LEU A 39 3.05 20.68 -41.46
CA LEU A 39 3.79 21.47 -40.49
C LEU A 39 3.61 22.94 -40.90
N ASN A 40 3.38 23.78 -39.89
CA ASN A 40 3.37 25.25 -39.84
C ASN A 40 2.10 25.98 -40.28
N ASP A 41 1.41 26.62 -39.33
CA ASP A 41 1.58 28.06 -39.06
C ASP A 41 0.85 28.46 -37.75
N MET A 42 1.14 29.66 -37.24
CA MET A 42 0.49 30.41 -36.15
C MET A 42 1.26 30.47 -34.82
N THR A 43 2.32 31.26 -34.88
CA THR A 43 2.74 32.19 -33.83
C THR A 43 1.57 33.05 -33.33
N ALA A 44 1.34 33.11 -32.01
CA ALA A 44 0.92 34.32 -31.28
C ALA A 44 0.79 34.03 -29.78
N SER A 45 1.58 34.75 -28.98
CA SER A 45 1.27 35.06 -27.58
C SER A 45 -0.02 35.91 -27.53
N PRO A 46 -0.81 35.81 -26.46
CA PRO A 46 -0.74 36.94 -25.52
C PRO A 46 -0.80 36.50 -24.06
N GLY A 47 -0.12 37.30 -23.23
CA GLY A 47 -0.33 37.29 -21.79
C GLY A 47 -1.70 37.85 -21.41
N SER A 48 -2.22 37.38 -20.28
CA SER A 48 -3.21 38.09 -19.50
C SER A 48 -3.05 37.70 -18.05
N SER A 49 -2.73 38.72 -17.25
CA SER A 49 -2.81 38.78 -15.81
C SER A 49 -4.12 38.17 -15.29
N ILE A 50 -4.03 37.33 -14.26
CA ILE A 50 -5.14 37.11 -13.34
C ILE A 50 -4.60 37.45 -11.96
N ALA A 51 -5.11 38.58 -11.46
CA ALA A 51 -4.99 39.01 -10.08
C ALA A 51 -5.67 37.97 -9.19
N SER A 52 -4.94 37.46 -8.21
CA SER A 52 -5.49 36.80 -7.04
C SER A 52 -6.00 37.88 -6.09
N GLU A 53 -7.29 38.17 -6.19
CA GLU A 53 -8.06 38.90 -5.18
C GLU A 53 -8.33 37.96 -4.01
N VAL A 54 -7.94 38.42 -2.83
CA VAL A 54 -7.98 37.70 -1.56
C VAL A 54 -9.23 38.19 -0.84
N ASP A 55 -10.29 37.39 -0.83
CA ASP A 55 -11.42 37.59 0.08
C ASP A 55 -11.31 36.58 1.23
N ASP A 56 -10.86 37.10 2.36
CA ASP A 56 -11.04 36.55 3.69
C ASP A 56 -12.54 36.56 4.03
N GLU A 57 -13.19 35.38 4.08
CA GLU A 57 -14.43 35.22 4.82
C GLU A 57 -14.29 34.13 5.90
N ALA A 58 -14.23 34.62 7.14
CA ALA A 58 -14.28 33.87 8.36
C ALA A 58 -15.56 33.02 8.46
N ARG A 59 -15.42 31.69 8.44
CA ARG A 59 -16.49 30.79 8.88
C ARG A 59 -16.49 30.63 10.40
N SER A 60 -17.27 31.49 11.03
CA SER A 60 -17.88 31.26 12.35
C SER A 60 -18.73 29.99 12.30
N LEU A 61 -18.40 29.00 13.14
CA LEU A 61 -19.21 27.79 13.31
C LEU A 61 -20.39 28.08 14.25
N ASP A 62 -21.56 27.96 13.64
CA ASP A 62 -22.92 28.09 14.13
C ASP A 62 -23.18 27.30 15.42
N GLN A 63 -23.63 28.01 16.45
CA GLN A 63 -24.18 27.46 17.68
C GLN A 63 -25.69 27.23 17.52
N SER A 64 -26.11 26.04 17.95
CA SER A 64 -27.38 25.77 18.62
C SER A 64 -28.69 26.06 17.84
N LYS A 65 -29.23 25.00 17.21
CA LYS A 65 -30.68 24.88 17.01
C LYS A 65 -31.24 23.72 17.84
N SER A 66 -31.87 24.12 18.92
CA SER A 66 -32.85 23.35 19.69
C SER A 66 -33.95 22.79 18.77
N THR A 67 -34.07 21.47 18.71
CA THR A 67 -35.30 20.79 18.29
C THR A 67 -35.73 19.82 19.39
N LYS A 68 -36.79 20.22 20.10
CA LYS A 68 -37.49 19.42 21.10
C LYS A 68 -38.05 18.17 20.42
N GLN A 69 -37.55 16.99 20.78
CA GLN A 69 -38.27 15.74 20.55
C GLN A 69 -39.02 15.33 21.82
N ALA A 70 -40.31 15.08 21.62
CA ALA A 70 -41.32 14.90 22.64
C ALA A 70 -41.16 13.57 23.38
N ARG A 71 -41.46 13.62 24.68
CA ARG A 71 -41.68 12.47 25.56
C ARG A 71 -42.77 11.57 24.98
N GLY A 72 -42.40 10.36 24.57
CA GLY A 72 -43.32 9.30 24.23
C GLY A 72 -44.06 8.81 25.48
N ARG A 73 -45.36 9.09 25.54
CA ARG A 73 -46.32 8.55 26.51
C ARG A 73 -47.02 7.38 25.80
N PRO A 74 -47.05 6.14 26.32
CA PRO A 74 -47.88 5.11 25.71
C PRO A 74 -49.35 5.44 26.02
N LYS A 75 -50.09 5.78 24.96
CA LYS A 75 -51.55 5.83 24.97
C LYS A 75 -52.06 4.40 24.83
N ALA A 76 -52.84 3.96 25.81
CA ALA A 76 -53.71 2.80 25.68
C ALA A 76 -54.75 3.08 24.58
N SER A 77 -54.72 2.29 23.51
CA SER A 77 -55.73 2.28 22.45
C SER A 77 -56.70 1.12 22.67
N LYS A 78 -57.97 1.49 22.67
CA LYS A 78 -59.16 0.65 22.52
C LYS A 78 -59.15 -0.17 21.25
N ASP A 79 -59.74 -1.37 21.34
CA ASP A 79 -60.78 -1.97 20.48
C ASP A 79 -60.76 -3.49 20.80
N ARG A 80 -61.82 -4.29 20.80
CA ARG A 80 -63.28 -4.23 20.64
C ARG A 80 -63.80 -5.63 21.06
N ASP A 81 -65.13 -5.79 21.10
CA ASP A 81 -65.95 -7.03 21.19
C ASP A 81 -66.84 -6.97 22.44
N ASN A 82 -68.11 -6.51 22.40
CA ASN A 82 -69.24 -6.70 21.48
C ASN A 82 -69.71 -8.17 21.35
N ILE A 83 -70.65 -8.57 22.22
CA ILE A 83 -71.78 -9.53 22.09
C ILE A 83 -72.51 -9.41 23.45
N ASN A 84 -73.66 -8.75 23.63
CA ASN A 84 -75.02 -8.97 23.12
C ASN A 84 -75.68 -10.29 23.58
N SER A 85 -76.52 -10.23 24.65
CA SER A 85 -77.77 -10.99 24.83
C SER A 85 -78.48 -10.45 26.09
N SER A 86 -79.49 -9.58 25.98
CA SER A 86 -80.94 -9.90 25.94
C SER A 86 -81.46 -10.60 27.21
N THR A 87 -82.21 -9.88 28.05
CA THR A 87 -83.70 -9.92 28.10
C THR A 87 -84.21 -11.06 28.96
N VAL A 88 -84.78 -10.77 30.14
CA VAL A 88 -86.13 -11.20 30.56
C VAL A 88 -86.65 -10.20 31.61
N GLN A 89 -87.68 -9.46 31.25
CA GLN A 89 -88.68 -8.91 32.17
C GLN A 89 -89.66 -10.04 32.53
N ALA A 90 -90.12 -10.10 33.77
CA ALA A 90 -91.44 -10.62 34.10
C ALA A 90 -91.89 -10.02 35.45
N ASN A 91 -92.87 -9.11 35.38
CA ASN A 91 -93.85 -8.91 36.45
C ASN A 91 -94.79 -10.12 36.42
N ASP A 92 -95.28 -10.59 37.58
CA ASP A 92 -96.73 -10.82 37.74
C ASP A 92 -97.12 -10.92 39.23
N ASN A 93 -98.26 -10.32 39.55
CA ASN A 93 -98.98 -10.45 40.82
C ASN A 93 -99.99 -11.60 40.68
N GLY A 94 -100.29 -12.34 41.75
CA GLY A 94 -101.38 -13.30 41.73
C GLY A 94 -101.64 -13.95 43.07
N ASP A 95 -102.82 -13.66 43.60
CA ASP A 95 -103.40 -13.97 44.90
C ASP A 95 -104.12 -15.34 44.91
N ALA A 96 -104.49 -15.81 46.11
CA ALA A 96 -105.46 -16.89 46.44
C ALA A 96 -105.09 -18.34 46.02
N ASP A 97 -105.51 -19.44 46.65
CA ASP A 97 -106.22 -19.84 47.88
C ASP A 97 -106.24 -21.40 47.81
N ASP A 98 -106.65 -22.07 48.90
CA ASP A 98 -107.32 -23.38 48.88
C ASP A 98 -106.50 -24.70 49.07
N THR A 99 -106.52 -25.14 50.33
CA THR A 99 -106.82 -26.47 50.90
C THR A 99 -106.20 -27.81 50.40
N SER A 100 -105.70 -28.53 51.41
CA SER A 100 -105.90 -29.97 51.73
C SER A 100 -104.99 -31.06 51.14
N GLY A 101 -104.66 -32.05 52.00
CA GLY A 101 -104.07 -33.36 51.65
C GLY A 101 -102.65 -33.55 52.20
N VAL A 102 -102.46 -33.91 53.47
CA VAL A 102 -102.36 -35.29 53.98
C VAL A 102 -101.20 -36.09 53.34
N GLU A 103 -100.13 -36.19 54.13
CA GLU A 103 -99.16 -37.32 54.23
C GLU A 103 -98.35 -37.71 52.99
N ASP A 104 -97.11 -37.20 52.91
CA ASP A 104 -95.89 -37.95 52.51
C ASP A 104 -94.64 -37.08 52.77
N GLN A 105 -94.29 -36.92 54.04
CA GLN A 105 -93.27 -35.97 54.50
C GLN A 105 -91.84 -36.52 54.52
N ASP A 106 -91.64 -37.82 54.21
CA ASP A 106 -90.33 -38.46 54.23
C ASP A 106 -89.59 -38.46 52.88
N SER A 107 -90.28 -38.26 51.75
CA SER A 107 -89.64 -38.25 50.42
C SER A 107 -89.01 -36.88 50.05
N ASN A 108 -89.62 -35.78 50.49
CA ASN A 108 -89.19 -34.42 50.13
C ASN A 108 -87.89 -33.99 50.84
N GLY A 109 -87.65 -34.51 52.05
CA GLY A 109 -86.41 -34.26 52.81
C GLY A 109 -85.17 -34.86 52.15
N ASP A 110 -85.32 -36.03 51.52
CA ASP A 110 -84.24 -36.70 50.79
C ASP A 110 -83.87 -35.96 49.49
N ASP A 111 -84.84 -35.40 48.77
CA ASP A 111 -84.60 -34.61 47.57
C ASP A 111 -83.92 -33.27 47.89
N VAL A 112 -84.35 -32.56 48.93
CA VAL A 112 -83.67 -31.34 49.42
C VAL A 112 -82.23 -31.67 49.87
N ARG A 113 -82.02 -32.80 50.54
CA ARG A 113 -80.68 -33.25 50.97
C ARG A 113 -79.78 -33.62 49.78
N ARG A 114 -80.32 -34.24 48.74
CA ARG A 114 -79.62 -34.51 47.48
C ARG A 114 -79.26 -33.22 46.76
N GLN A 115 -80.19 -32.28 46.62
CA GLN A 115 -79.94 -30.97 46.02
C GLN A 115 -78.89 -30.17 46.78
N LEU A 116 -78.91 -30.19 48.12
CA LEU A 116 -77.90 -29.52 48.95
C LEU A 116 -76.52 -30.19 48.81
N SER A 117 -76.50 -31.52 48.68
CA SER A 117 -75.26 -32.27 48.43
C SER A 117 -74.71 -32.02 47.02
N GLU A 118 -75.56 -31.93 46.00
CA GLU A 118 -75.19 -31.55 44.65
C GLU A 118 -74.71 -30.11 44.57
N LEU A 119 -75.37 -29.19 45.29
CA LEU A 119 -74.98 -27.80 45.36
C LEU A 119 -73.61 -27.66 46.04
N LYS A 120 -73.37 -28.35 47.17
CA LYS A 120 -72.04 -28.43 47.80
C LYS A 120 -70.97 -29.00 46.85
N LYS A 121 -71.30 -30.06 46.09
CA LYS A 121 -70.39 -30.61 45.06
C LYS A 121 -70.11 -29.60 43.95
N LYS A 122 -71.11 -28.82 43.51
CA LYS A 122 -70.93 -27.76 42.50
C LYS A 122 -70.06 -26.62 43.04
N TYR A 123 -70.27 -26.19 44.30
CA TYR A 123 -69.44 -25.19 44.96
C TYR A 123 -67.99 -25.65 45.10
N SER A 124 -67.75 -26.88 45.58
CA SER A 124 -66.39 -27.43 45.68
C SER A 124 -65.71 -27.57 44.32
N LYS A 125 -66.44 -28.00 43.28
CA LYS A 125 -65.91 -28.03 41.90
C LYS A 125 -65.58 -26.63 41.37
N LEU A 126 -66.41 -25.64 41.68
CA LEU A 126 -66.19 -24.26 41.27
C LEU A 126 -64.99 -23.66 42.00
N GLU A 127 -64.84 -23.93 43.30
CA GLU A 127 -63.70 -23.52 44.11
C GLU A 127 -62.40 -24.15 43.60
N ALA A 128 -62.39 -25.45 43.29
CA ALA A 128 -61.23 -26.12 42.70
C ALA A 128 -60.82 -25.51 41.35
N ARG A 129 -61.80 -25.20 40.48
CA ARG A 129 -61.54 -24.52 39.19
C ARG A 129 -61.06 -23.09 39.38
N PHE A 130 -61.57 -22.37 40.37
CA PHE A 130 -61.11 -21.02 40.69
C PHE A 130 -59.65 -21.04 41.18
N GLN A 131 -59.30 -21.97 42.05
CA GLN A 131 -57.93 -22.18 42.52
C GLN A 131 -57.00 -22.56 41.36
N GLU A 132 -57.41 -23.50 40.50
CA GLU A 132 -56.64 -23.90 39.31
C GLU A 132 -56.43 -22.72 38.36
N LEU A 133 -57.47 -21.92 38.10
CA LEU A 133 -57.36 -20.73 37.25
C LEU A 133 -56.46 -19.66 37.87
N GLN A 134 -56.53 -19.49 39.20
CA GLN A 134 -55.67 -18.57 39.93
C GLN A 134 -54.20 -19.01 39.86
N GLU A 135 -53.92 -20.31 40.08
CA GLU A 135 -52.58 -20.86 39.92
C GLU A 135 -52.07 -20.71 38.49
N LEU A 136 -52.90 -21.00 37.48
CA LEU A 136 -52.52 -20.85 36.09
C LEU A 136 -52.25 -19.39 35.72
N GLY A 137 -53.03 -18.46 36.29
CA GLY A 137 -52.80 -17.02 36.16
C GLY A 137 -51.46 -16.58 36.78
N VAL A 138 -51.15 -17.04 37.99
CA VAL A 138 -49.87 -16.75 38.66
C VAL A 138 -48.70 -17.36 37.88
N LYS A 139 -48.77 -18.64 37.50
CA LYS A 139 -47.73 -19.31 36.71
C LYS A 139 -47.48 -18.62 35.38
N LYS A 140 -48.53 -18.18 34.67
CA LYS A 140 -48.39 -17.45 33.40
C LYS A 140 -47.80 -16.04 33.61
N ALA A 141 -48.16 -15.37 34.71
CA ALA A 141 -47.59 -14.07 35.06
C ALA A 141 -46.11 -14.19 35.44
N GLU A 142 -45.72 -15.22 36.19
CA GLU A 142 -44.32 -15.54 36.53
C GLU A 142 -43.50 -15.82 35.28
N GLN A 143 -43.99 -16.68 34.37
CA GLN A 143 -43.32 -16.95 33.09
C GLN A 143 -43.14 -15.69 32.24
N ASN A 144 -44.16 -14.82 32.20
CA ASN A 144 -44.07 -13.55 31.48
C ASN A 144 -43.02 -12.62 32.12
N PHE A 145 -43.02 -12.53 33.45
CA PHE A 145 -42.04 -11.74 34.20
C PHE A 145 -40.62 -12.26 33.98
N GLU A 146 -40.40 -13.58 34.02
CA GLU A 146 -39.10 -14.20 33.75
C GLU A 146 -38.63 -13.92 32.31
N LEU A 147 -39.52 -14.02 31.33
CA LEU A 147 -39.19 -13.70 29.93
C LEU A 147 -38.80 -12.24 29.77
N LEU A 148 -39.58 -11.32 30.35
CA LEU A 148 -39.30 -9.89 30.29
C LEU A 148 -38.00 -9.54 31.02
N LYS A 149 -37.75 -10.19 32.17
CA LYS A 149 -36.50 -10.05 32.92
C LYS A 149 -35.31 -10.55 32.10
N ALA A 150 -35.40 -11.73 31.50
CA ALA A 150 -34.34 -12.27 30.64
C ALA A 150 -34.07 -11.37 29.43
N GLN A 151 -35.12 -10.80 28.81
CA GLN A 151 -34.96 -9.84 27.72
C GLN A 151 -34.31 -8.54 28.18
N ALA A 152 -34.68 -8.04 29.37
CA ALA A 152 -34.06 -6.84 29.94
C ALA A 152 -32.58 -7.10 30.26
N ASP A 153 -32.26 -8.23 30.86
CA ASP A 153 -30.88 -8.63 31.17
C ASP A 153 -30.05 -8.78 29.89
N GLU A 154 -30.55 -9.43 28.84
CA GLU A 154 -29.85 -9.52 27.56
C GLU A 154 -29.67 -8.15 26.90
N ASN A 155 -30.71 -7.30 26.89
CA ASN A 155 -30.60 -5.93 26.37
C ASN A 155 -29.54 -5.13 27.12
N THR A 156 -29.45 -5.25 28.45
CA THR A 156 -28.41 -4.57 29.23
C THR A 156 -27.03 -5.16 28.94
N ARG A 157 -26.92 -6.47 28.72
CA ARG A 157 -25.67 -7.12 28.33
C ARG A 157 -25.16 -6.58 26.98
N VAL A 158 -26.02 -6.58 25.96
CA VAL A 158 -25.70 -6.06 24.62
C VAL A 158 -25.34 -4.57 24.68
N ALA A 159 -26.09 -3.77 25.45
CA ALA A 159 -25.77 -2.35 25.62
C ALA A 159 -24.40 -2.14 26.30
N ASN A 160 -24.06 -2.93 27.31
CA ASN A 160 -22.77 -2.85 27.99
C ASN A 160 -21.61 -3.29 27.08
N GLU A 161 -21.81 -4.32 26.25
CA GLU A 161 -20.84 -4.76 25.26
C GLU A 161 -20.59 -3.67 24.21
N LEU A 162 -21.65 -3.04 23.69
CA LEU A 162 -21.52 -1.91 22.77
C LEU A 162 -20.80 -0.72 23.41
N ILE A 163 -21.10 -0.40 24.68
CA ILE A 163 -20.39 0.65 25.42
C ILE A 163 -18.91 0.31 25.56
N ALA A 164 -18.56 -0.96 25.80
CA ALA A 164 -17.18 -1.40 25.90
C ALA A 164 -16.45 -1.24 24.55
N GLN A 165 -17.07 -1.68 23.45
CA GLN A 165 -16.53 -1.52 22.09
C GLN A 165 -16.33 -0.05 21.72
N LEU A 166 -17.33 0.81 21.98
CA LEU A 166 -17.21 2.25 21.71
C LEU A 166 -16.10 2.91 22.54
N LYS A 167 -15.90 2.49 23.79
CA LYS A 167 -14.78 3.00 24.61
C LYS A 167 -13.43 2.54 24.09
N GLU A 168 -13.33 1.31 23.61
CA GLU A 168 -12.12 0.79 22.97
C GLU A 168 -11.81 1.55 21.68
N GLU A 169 -12.82 1.78 20.83
CA GLU A 169 -12.69 2.56 19.60
C GLU A 169 -12.25 4.01 19.89
N ILE A 170 -12.83 4.67 20.89
CA ILE A 170 -12.40 6.01 21.32
C ILE A 170 -10.93 6.00 21.78
N ALA A 171 -10.51 4.97 22.53
CA ALA A 171 -9.13 4.85 22.97
C ALA A 171 -8.16 4.62 21.79
N GLU A 172 -8.58 3.84 20.79
CA GLU A 172 -7.81 3.62 19.57
C GLU A 172 -7.74 4.87 18.70
N GLN A 173 -8.85 5.58 18.51
CA GLN A 173 -8.89 6.87 17.83
C GLN A 173 -8.00 7.90 18.51
N SER A 174 -8.03 7.98 19.84
CA SER A 174 -7.14 8.87 20.62
C SER A 174 -5.66 8.53 20.40
N LYS A 175 -5.30 7.24 20.38
CA LYS A 175 -3.92 6.80 20.04
C LYS A 175 -3.55 7.17 18.60
N SER A 176 -4.49 7.05 17.66
CA SER A 176 -4.28 7.45 16.27
C SER A 176 -4.01 8.95 16.13
N ILE A 177 -4.80 9.79 16.82
CA ILE A 177 -4.60 11.24 16.87
C ILE A 177 -3.22 11.59 17.44
N GLN A 178 -2.81 10.96 18.54
CA GLN A 178 -1.47 11.17 19.11
C GLN A 178 -0.33 10.78 18.15
N ARG A 179 -0.52 9.72 17.34
CA ARG A 179 0.45 9.36 16.29
C ARG A 179 0.47 10.41 15.18
N ALA A 180 -0.70 10.88 14.75
CA ALA A 180 -0.81 11.92 13.73
C ALA A 180 -0.12 13.22 14.17
N GLU A 181 -0.34 13.66 15.41
CA GLU A 181 0.34 14.83 15.99
C GLU A 181 1.86 14.66 16.03
N LYS A 182 2.37 13.48 16.43
CA LYS A 182 3.82 13.20 16.42
C LYS A 182 4.41 13.28 15.02
N VAL A 183 3.72 12.71 14.03
CA VAL A 183 4.15 12.77 12.63
C VAL A 183 4.11 14.21 12.11
N GLN A 184 3.09 14.99 12.48
CA GLN A 184 3.00 16.40 12.10
C GLN A 184 4.16 17.23 12.67
N VAL A 185 4.54 16.99 13.92
CA VAL A 185 5.72 17.64 14.54
C VAL A 185 7.01 17.25 13.82
N GLN A 186 7.20 15.97 13.49
CA GLN A 186 8.37 15.50 12.74
C GLN A 186 8.43 16.08 11.33
N LEU A 187 7.29 16.20 10.66
CA LEU A 187 7.19 16.83 9.35
C LEU A 187 7.59 18.31 9.43
N GLY A 188 7.08 19.05 10.40
CA GLY A 188 7.45 20.45 10.61
C GLY A 188 8.95 20.62 10.91
N GLN A 189 9.55 19.73 11.69
CA GLN A 189 11.00 19.72 11.93
C GLN A 189 11.77 19.47 10.62
N SER A 190 11.40 18.43 9.86
CA SER A 190 12.02 18.11 8.57
C SER A 190 11.86 19.24 7.54
N GLU A 191 10.74 19.95 7.52
CA GLU A 191 10.52 21.11 6.65
C GLU A 191 11.47 22.26 7.01
N THR A 192 11.60 22.57 8.30
CA THR A 192 12.56 23.59 8.74
C THR A 192 14.00 23.21 8.42
N GLU A 193 14.38 21.94 8.58
CA GLU A 193 15.70 21.44 8.19
C GLU A 193 15.92 21.56 6.68
N ALA A 194 14.92 21.18 5.87
CA ALA A 194 15.00 21.32 4.41
C ALA A 194 15.18 22.79 3.99
N ASP A 195 14.49 23.73 4.64
CA ASP A 195 14.64 25.16 4.36
C ASP A 195 16.02 25.69 4.80
N THR A 196 16.55 25.24 5.94
CA THR A 196 17.92 25.59 6.34
C THR A 196 18.95 25.04 5.35
N LEU A 197 18.80 23.80 4.89
CA LEU A 197 19.71 23.23 3.88
C LEU A 197 19.60 23.96 2.54
N ARG A 198 18.39 24.36 2.12
CA ARG A 198 18.20 25.18 0.91
C ARG A 198 18.91 26.53 1.01
N THR A 199 18.81 27.21 2.15
CA THR A 199 19.50 28.50 2.35
C THR A 199 21.03 28.32 2.35
N GLN A 200 21.55 27.27 2.98
CA GLN A 200 22.98 26.94 2.92
C GLN A 200 23.46 26.62 1.50
N LEU A 201 22.67 25.86 0.73
CA LEU A 201 22.98 25.54 -0.66
C LEU A 201 23.02 26.81 -1.52
N ALA A 202 22.04 27.71 -1.36
CA ALA A 202 22.03 29.00 -2.03
C ALA A 202 23.26 29.85 -1.67
N GLN A 203 23.64 29.90 -0.39
CA GLN A 203 24.81 30.61 0.09
C GLN A 203 26.12 30.03 -0.47
N ALA A 204 26.26 28.71 -0.46
CA ALA A 204 27.44 28.01 -1.00
C ALA A 204 27.56 28.20 -2.52
N ASN A 205 26.44 28.19 -3.25
CA ASN A 205 26.43 28.49 -4.68
C ASN A 205 26.83 29.94 -4.96
N GLN A 206 26.38 30.89 -4.13
CA GLN A 206 26.79 32.28 -4.23
C GLN A 206 28.30 32.44 -3.99
N SER A 207 28.84 31.81 -2.93
CA SER A 207 30.29 31.86 -2.66
C SER A 207 31.11 31.19 -3.77
N LEU A 208 30.62 30.08 -4.32
CA LEU A 208 31.26 29.39 -5.45
C LEU A 208 31.26 30.25 -6.72
N SER A 209 30.16 30.95 -7.01
CA SER A 209 30.07 31.91 -8.12
C SER A 209 31.05 33.08 -7.93
N GLN A 210 31.12 33.61 -6.70
CA GLN A 210 32.06 34.67 -6.35
C GLN A 210 33.52 34.18 -6.55
N ALA A 211 33.90 33.04 -5.99
CA ALA A 211 35.24 32.45 -6.13
C ALA A 211 35.61 32.18 -7.61
N LYS A 212 34.64 31.73 -8.43
CA LYS A 212 34.84 31.58 -9.88
C LYS A 212 35.09 32.93 -10.56
N SER A 213 34.37 33.99 -10.19
CA SER A 213 34.57 35.33 -10.75
C SER A 213 35.92 35.93 -10.34
N GLU A 214 36.34 35.71 -9.10
CA GLU A 214 37.64 36.14 -8.57
C GLU A 214 38.78 35.40 -9.27
N THR A 215 38.68 34.07 -9.40
CA THR A 215 39.65 33.26 -10.16
C THR A 215 39.79 33.74 -11.60
N LYS A 216 38.67 34.03 -12.28
CA LYS A 216 38.68 34.58 -13.64
C LYS A 216 39.38 35.94 -13.69
N THR A 217 39.16 36.78 -12.69
CA THR A 217 39.79 38.11 -12.57
C THR A 217 41.29 38.00 -12.29
N LEU A 218 41.70 37.06 -11.43
CA LEU A 218 43.11 36.77 -11.17
C LEU A 218 43.78 36.19 -12.43
N TYR A 219 43.10 35.32 -13.16
CA TYR A 219 43.60 34.75 -14.41
C TYR A 219 43.83 35.82 -15.48
N THR A 220 42.90 36.77 -15.65
CA THR A 220 43.09 37.91 -16.57
C THR A 220 44.22 38.84 -16.11
N LYS A 221 44.34 39.11 -14.80
CA LYS A 221 45.47 39.88 -14.25
C LYS A 221 46.81 39.18 -14.48
N LEU A 222 46.87 37.86 -14.30
CA LEU A 222 48.07 37.06 -14.55
C LEU A 222 48.46 37.09 -16.03
N ALA A 223 47.49 36.92 -16.93
CA ALA A 223 47.74 37.00 -18.38
C ALA A 223 48.22 38.40 -18.81
N ALA A 224 47.64 39.47 -18.25
CA ALA A 224 48.09 40.84 -18.49
C ALA A 224 49.52 41.08 -17.95
N SER A 225 49.83 40.56 -16.76
CA SER A 225 51.19 40.67 -16.18
C SER A 225 52.23 39.89 -17.00
N ARG A 226 51.85 38.76 -17.62
CA ARG A 226 52.70 38.02 -18.57
C ARG A 226 52.91 38.75 -19.90
N HIS A 227 52.01 39.66 -20.27
CA HIS A 227 52.12 40.48 -21.50
C HIS A 227 52.92 41.78 -21.32
N ILE A 228 53.35 42.13 -20.10
CA ILE A 228 54.20 43.30 -19.83
C ILE A 228 55.70 42.95 -19.94
N GLU A 229 56.05 41.67 -20.08
CA GLU A 229 57.34 41.26 -20.65
C GLU A 229 57.36 41.61 -22.16
N PRO A 230 58.40 42.28 -22.68
CA PRO A 230 58.35 42.81 -24.03
C PRO A 230 58.45 41.67 -25.03
N ASN A 231 57.49 41.68 -25.97
CA ASN A 231 57.56 41.06 -27.28
C ASN A 231 57.25 39.54 -27.33
N ASN A 232 55.98 39.19 -27.59
CA ASN A 232 55.63 38.52 -28.85
C ASN A 232 54.11 38.29 -29.02
N LYS A 233 53.71 38.35 -30.29
CA LYS A 233 52.38 38.26 -30.89
C LYS A 233 51.60 37.00 -30.48
N GLY A 234 50.28 37.12 -30.32
CA GLY A 234 49.39 35.96 -30.32
C GLY A 234 47.96 36.21 -29.86
N SER A 235 47.11 36.63 -30.80
CA SER A 235 45.64 36.65 -30.67
C SER A 235 45.06 35.25 -30.45
N ALA A 236 44.13 35.07 -29.52
CA ALA A 236 43.22 33.91 -29.48
C ALA A 236 41.97 34.14 -28.60
N THR A 237 41.04 34.96 -29.08
CA THR A 237 39.66 35.04 -28.55
C THR A 237 38.82 33.96 -29.23
N GLY A 238 38.80 32.73 -28.70
CA GLY A 238 38.22 31.60 -29.44
C GLY A 238 37.72 30.39 -28.65
N ASN A 239 37.31 30.49 -27.37
CA ASN A 239 36.98 29.28 -26.59
C ASN A 239 35.55 29.19 -26.01
N ARG A 240 34.65 30.17 -26.26
CA ARG A 240 33.33 30.18 -25.58
C ARG A 240 32.30 29.22 -26.21
N ALA A 241 32.37 28.95 -27.51
CA ALA A 241 31.50 27.97 -28.19
C ALA A 241 31.89 26.52 -27.86
N ALA A 242 33.18 26.24 -27.69
CA ALA A 242 33.69 24.91 -27.36
C ALA A 242 33.34 24.45 -25.93
N VAL A 243 33.02 25.37 -25.01
CA VAL A 243 32.63 25.03 -23.63
C VAL A 243 31.15 24.65 -23.58
N ALA A 244 30.26 25.39 -24.24
CA ALA A 244 28.83 25.08 -24.31
C ALA A 244 28.55 23.73 -25.02
N GLU A 245 29.32 23.41 -26.06
CA GLU A 245 29.19 22.13 -26.76
C GLU A 245 29.71 20.94 -25.92
N LYS A 246 30.72 21.17 -25.06
CA LYS A 246 31.22 20.16 -24.11
C LYS A 246 30.23 19.90 -22.97
N GLU A 247 29.63 20.95 -22.43
CA GLU A 247 28.58 20.84 -21.40
C GLU A 247 27.37 20.07 -21.92
N ASN A 248 26.90 20.39 -23.13
CA ASN A 248 25.75 19.69 -23.71
C ASN A 248 26.05 18.20 -24.04
N LYS A 249 27.30 17.88 -24.41
CA LYS A 249 27.76 16.49 -24.60
C LYS A 249 27.85 15.72 -23.29
N GLN A 250 28.29 16.37 -22.20
CA GLN A 250 28.36 15.75 -20.87
C GLN A 250 26.96 15.47 -20.30
N VAL A 251 26.04 16.44 -20.40
CA VAL A 251 24.64 16.23 -19.98
C VAL A 251 23.99 15.10 -20.79
N ALA A 252 24.22 15.06 -22.11
CA ALA A 252 23.71 13.98 -22.96
C ALA A 252 24.38 12.61 -22.70
N GLN A 253 25.59 12.57 -22.16
CA GLN A 253 26.24 11.32 -21.71
C GLN A 253 25.63 10.83 -20.40
N GLN A 254 25.44 11.74 -19.43
CA GLN A 254 24.87 11.41 -18.13
C GLN A 254 23.44 10.88 -18.25
N VAL A 255 22.59 11.53 -19.08
CA VAL A 255 21.21 11.04 -19.32
C VAL A 255 21.20 9.66 -19.99
N LYS A 256 22.20 9.33 -20.82
CA LYS A 256 22.32 7.99 -21.41
C LYS A 256 22.73 6.96 -20.36
N GLU A 257 23.68 7.31 -19.50
CA GLU A 257 24.13 6.47 -18.39
C GLU A 257 22.99 6.18 -17.41
N ASP A 258 22.21 7.20 -17.05
CA ASP A 258 21.02 7.05 -16.21
C ASP A 258 19.98 6.10 -16.84
N LEU A 259 19.69 6.27 -18.13
CA LEU A 259 18.79 5.36 -18.86
C LEU A 259 19.32 3.92 -18.88
N PHE A 260 20.63 3.73 -19.09
CA PHE A 260 21.21 2.39 -19.04
C PHE A 260 21.14 1.82 -17.63
N ALA A 261 21.41 2.61 -16.59
CA ALA A 261 21.28 2.20 -15.20
C ALA A 261 19.84 1.74 -14.89
N ASP A 262 18.82 2.49 -15.33
CA ASP A 262 17.42 2.13 -15.13
C ASP A 262 17.03 0.82 -15.83
N LEU A 263 17.53 0.60 -17.06
CA LEU A 263 17.21 -0.59 -17.85
C LEU A 263 17.94 -1.85 -17.39
N THR A 264 19.16 -1.69 -16.88
CA THR A 264 20.09 -2.80 -16.63
C THR A 264 20.33 -3.07 -15.16
N GLY A 265 20.08 -2.09 -14.29
CA GLY A 265 20.50 -2.12 -12.89
C GLY A 265 22.01 -2.01 -12.69
N LEU A 266 22.78 -1.71 -13.75
CA LEU A 266 24.23 -1.53 -13.73
C LEU A 266 24.58 -0.05 -13.67
N ILE A 267 25.31 0.35 -12.64
CA ILE A 267 25.80 1.71 -12.44
C ILE A 267 27.33 1.69 -12.56
N VAL A 268 27.89 2.50 -13.46
CA VAL A 268 29.32 2.76 -13.54
C VAL A 268 29.61 4.03 -12.74
N ARG A 269 30.26 3.88 -11.58
CA ARG A 269 30.50 4.98 -10.62
C ARG A 269 31.70 5.84 -10.97
N ASP A 270 32.77 5.22 -11.43
CA ASP A 270 34.02 5.89 -11.72
C ASP A 270 34.77 5.15 -12.82
N VAL A 271 35.55 5.90 -13.60
CA VAL A 271 36.41 5.39 -14.67
C VAL A 271 37.79 5.97 -14.46
N ARG A 272 38.76 5.12 -14.13
CA ARG A 272 40.15 5.52 -13.88
C ARG A 272 41.08 4.81 -14.84
N ARG A 273 41.92 5.59 -15.53
CA ARG A 273 43.01 5.04 -16.34
C ARG A 273 44.25 4.87 -15.47
N ILE A 274 44.68 3.63 -15.25
CA ILE A 274 45.82 3.26 -14.40
C ILE A 274 46.77 2.42 -15.24
N ASP A 275 48.03 2.84 -15.39
CA ASP A 275 49.10 2.04 -16.02
C ASP A 275 48.76 1.40 -17.39
N LYS A 276 47.92 2.10 -18.19
CA LYS A 276 47.37 1.68 -19.50
C LYS A 276 46.17 0.73 -19.44
N GLU A 277 45.54 0.56 -18.28
CA GLU A 277 44.25 -0.11 -18.15
C GLU A 277 43.17 0.93 -17.83
N ASP A 278 42.00 0.77 -18.42
CA ASP A 278 40.81 1.52 -18.04
C ASP A 278 40.04 0.71 -17.00
N VAL A 279 40.04 1.18 -15.75
CA VAL A 279 39.39 0.53 -14.60
C VAL A 279 38.04 1.19 -14.32
N PHE A 280 36.98 0.41 -14.49
CA PHE A 280 35.60 0.78 -14.25
C PHE A 280 35.17 0.29 -12.87
N ASP A 281 34.61 1.18 -12.05
CA ASP A 281 34.00 0.83 -10.76
C ASP A 281 32.49 0.64 -10.92
N CYS A 282 32.01 -0.59 -10.79
CA CYS A 282 30.66 -0.98 -11.20
C CYS A 282 29.83 -1.50 -10.02
N ILE A 283 28.57 -1.09 -9.97
CA ILE A 283 27.58 -1.62 -9.03
C ILE A 283 26.44 -2.24 -9.83
N GLN A 284 26.17 -3.52 -9.60
CA GLN A 284 25.00 -4.20 -10.14
C GLN A 284 24.01 -4.49 -9.02
N THR A 285 22.80 -3.97 -9.13
CA THR A 285 21.71 -4.25 -8.20
C THR A 285 20.78 -5.31 -8.77
N GLY A 286 20.31 -6.21 -7.91
CA GLY A 286 19.26 -7.19 -8.21
C GLY A 286 18.38 -7.48 -7.01
N ARG A 287 17.54 -8.51 -7.11
CA ARG A 287 16.61 -8.92 -6.04
C ARG A 287 17.33 -9.53 -4.85
N ASN A 288 18.42 -10.26 -5.11
CA ASN A 288 19.19 -10.98 -4.09
C ASN A 288 20.25 -10.10 -3.43
N GLY A 289 20.38 -8.83 -3.83
CA GLY A 289 21.34 -7.90 -3.28
C GLY A 289 22.06 -7.08 -4.34
N THR A 290 23.17 -6.46 -3.92
CA THR A 290 23.96 -5.54 -4.74
C THR A 290 25.40 -6.03 -4.81
N LEU A 291 25.89 -6.29 -6.02
CA LEU A 291 27.26 -6.72 -6.28
C LEU A 291 28.12 -5.53 -6.71
N HIS A 292 29.13 -5.21 -5.91
CA HIS A 292 30.15 -4.21 -6.24
C HIS A 292 31.38 -4.92 -6.81
N PHE A 293 31.86 -4.47 -7.97
CA PHE A 293 33.04 -5.04 -8.62
C PHE A 293 33.75 -4.01 -9.49
N LYS A 294 35.01 -4.30 -9.83
CA LYS A 294 35.80 -3.53 -10.79
C LYS A 294 36.03 -4.35 -12.05
N LEU A 295 35.93 -3.71 -13.20
CA LEU A 295 36.38 -4.26 -14.48
C LEU A 295 37.57 -3.44 -14.96
N ALA A 296 38.72 -4.07 -15.14
CA ALA A 296 39.84 -3.45 -15.84
C ALA A 296 39.85 -3.95 -17.29
N LEU A 297 39.98 -3.02 -18.22
CA LEU A 297 40.15 -3.29 -19.64
C LEU A 297 41.57 -2.87 -20.04
N GLU A 298 42.32 -3.80 -20.62
CA GLU A 298 43.65 -3.49 -21.15
C GLU A 298 43.57 -2.52 -22.35
N ASP A 299 44.57 -1.64 -22.52
CA ASP A 299 44.59 -0.67 -23.61
C ASP A 299 44.43 -1.37 -24.97
N MET A 300 43.63 -0.80 -25.86
CA MET A 300 43.49 -1.31 -27.23
C MET A 300 44.83 -1.29 -27.99
N ASP A 301 45.77 -0.42 -27.57
CA ASP A 301 47.08 -0.26 -28.20
C ASP A 301 48.08 -1.39 -27.85
N SER A 302 47.80 -2.22 -26.83
CA SER A 302 48.64 -3.38 -26.48
C SER A 302 48.18 -4.69 -27.13
N ALA A 303 46.97 -4.73 -27.70
CA ALA A 303 46.40 -5.92 -28.33
C ALA A 303 46.49 -5.87 -29.86
N ASP A 304 46.93 -6.97 -30.48
CA ASP A 304 47.03 -7.09 -31.95
C ASP A 304 45.64 -7.10 -32.64
N SER A 305 44.57 -7.39 -31.89
CA SER A 305 43.18 -7.46 -32.37
C SER A 305 42.18 -7.08 -31.28
N TYR A 306 41.06 -6.47 -31.70
CA TYR A 306 39.94 -6.08 -30.82
C TYR A 306 39.36 -7.24 -29.99
N GLU A 307 39.46 -8.47 -30.51
CA GLU A 307 38.94 -9.69 -29.87
C GLU A 307 39.90 -10.27 -28.81
N ASP A 308 41.18 -9.88 -28.83
CA ASP A 308 42.20 -10.39 -27.91
C ASP A 308 42.25 -9.61 -26.60
N VAL A 309 41.52 -8.48 -26.53
CA VAL A 309 41.44 -7.67 -25.32
C VAL A 309 40.71 -8.42 -24.22
N GLN A 310 41.31 -8.46 -23.04
CA GLN A 310 40.78 -9.14 -21.88
C GLN A 310 40.18 -8.15 -20.88
N PHE A 311 39.11 -8.59 -20.22
CA PHE A 311 38.61 -7.97 -19.00
C PHE A 311 39.20 -8.69 -17.80
N ALA A 312 39.66 -7.93 -16.81
CA ALA A 312 39.92 -8.44 -15.48
C ALA A 312 38.79 -8.00 -14.54
N TYR A 313 38.05 -8.97 -14.01
CA TYR A 313 37.01 -8.79 -13.02
C TYR A 313 37.59 -8.94 -11.62
N ARG A 314 37.32 -7.96 -10.75
CA ARG A 314 37.71 -7.98 -9.34
C ARG A 314 36.49 -7.67 -8.46
N PRO A 315 35.92 -8.65 -7.75
CA PRO A 315 34.80 -8.39 -6.84
C PRO A 315 35.25 -7.51 -5.67
N GLN A 316 34.35 -6.69 -5.14
CA GLN A 316 34.55 -5.84 -3.95
C GLN A 316 33.56 -6.28 -2.87
N LEU A 317 33.66 -7.57 -2.50
CA LEU A 317 32.80 -8.22 -1.50
C LEU A 317 33.42 -8.09 -0.11
N ASP A 318 32.60 -7.68 0.86
CA ASP A 318 32.95 -7.67 2.28
C ASP A 318 32.19 -8.79 2.98
N ALA A 319 32.89 -9.75 3.59
CA ALA A 319 32.28 -10.90 4.26
C ALA A 319 31.28 -10.52 5.38
N SER A 320 31.42 -9.33 5.98
CA SER A 320 30.52 -8.85 7.03
C SER A 320 29.22 -8.26 6.49
N ARG A 321 29.28 -7.63 5.30
CA ARG A 321 28.14 -6.94 4.68
C ARG A 321 27.43 -7.82 3.66
N ASP A 322 28.20 -8.60 2.91
CA ASP A 322 27.77 -9.31 1.72
C ASP A 322 27.68 -10.83 1.97
N GLY A 323 27.71 -11.29 3.22
CA GLY A 323 27.70 -12.72 3.59
C GLY A 323 26.55 -13.50 2.95
N ASP A 324 25.32 -13.01 3.09
CA ASP A 324 24.13 -13.62 2.48
C ASP A 324 24.22 -13.68 0.95
N LEU A 325 24.86 -12.68 0.33
CA LEU A 325 25.03 -12.64 -1.13
C LEU A 325 26.15 -13.61 -1.57
N ILE A 326 27.23 -13.72 -0.80
CA ILE A 326 28.35 -14.63 -1.07
C ILE A 326 27.90 -16.09 -1.08
N GLU A 327 27.00 -16.49 -0.17
CA GLU A 327 26.47 -17.86 -0.11
C GLU A 327 25.67 -18.27 -1.37
N VAL A 328 25.08 -17.28 -2.04
CA VAL A 328 24.19 -17.45 -3.19
C VAL A 328 24.94 -17.33 -4.52
N LEU A 329 26.01 -16.54 -4.53
CA LEU A 329 26.78 -16.28 -5.74
C LEU A 329 27.60 -17.51 -6.16
N PRO A 330 27.67 -17.82 -7.46
CA PRO A 330 28.62 -18.79 -7.97
C PRO A 330 30.08 -18.38 -7.66
N ASP A 331 30.94 -19.36 -7.37
CA ASP A 331 32.35 -19.16 -6.99
C ASP A 331 33.10 -18.18 -7.91
N TYR A 332 32.86 -18.26 -9.22
CA TYR A 332 33.52 -17.40 -10.23
C TYR A 332 33.13 -15.91 -10.15
N LEU A 333 32.09 -15.53 -9.38
CA LEU A 333 31.74 -14.13 -9.07
C LEU A 333 32.29 -13.68 -7.71
N THR A 334 32.79 -14.62 -6.91
CA THR A 334 33.45 -14.33 -5.62
C THR A 334 34.96 -14.20 -5.77
N GLU A 335 35.53 -14.74 -6.84
CA GLU A 335 36.97 -14.70 -7.15
C GLU A 335 37.31 -13.69 -8.25
N GLU A 336 38.58 -13.28 -8.30
CA GLU A 336 39.11 -12.50 -9.42
C GLU A 336 39.25 -13.39 -10.65
N ILE A 337 38.67 -12.98 -11.78
CA ILE A 337 38.71 -13.73 -13.03
C ILE A 337 39.12 -12.84 -14.20
N THR A 338 39.76 -13.43 -15.19
CA THR A 338 40.01 -12.78 -16.47
C THR A 338 39.26 -13.50 -17.59
N PHE A 339 38.69 -12.74 -18.51
CA PHE A 339 37.97 -13.31 -19.65
C PHE A 339 38.07 -12.40 -20.88
N PRO A 340 38.02 -12.97 -22.10
CA PRO A 340 38.10 -12.19 -23.32
C PRO A 340 36.87 -11.32 -23.53
N ARG A 341 37.03 -10.17 -24.21
CA ARG A 341 35.97 -9.20 -24.48
C ARG A 341 34.72 -9.81 -25.11
N ASN A 342 34.86 -10.80 -26.00
CA ASN A 342 33.74 -11.49 -26.63
C ASN A 342 32.85 -12.30 -25.65
N GLN A 343 33.33 -12.57 -24.44
CA GLN A 343 32.56 -13.23 -23.38
C GLN A 343 31.91 -12.24 -22.42
N ALA A 344 32.15 -10.93 -22.54
CA ALA A 344 31.59 -9.92 -21.63
C ALA A 344 30.06 -9.96 -21.54
N SER A 345 29.39 -10.18 -22.68
CA SER A 345 27.93 -10.33 -22.71
C SER A 345 27.44 -11.56 -21.95
N LYS A 346 28.16 -12.68 -22.05
CA LYS A 346 27.86 -13.93 -21.33
C LYS A 346 28.12 -13.79 -19.84
N PHE A 347 29.23 -13.15 -19.47
CA PHE A 347 29.56 -12.80 -18.11
C PHE A 347 28.43 -11.95 -17.49
N TYR A 348 28.05 -10.86 -18.15
CA TYR A 348 27.00 -9.96 -17.69
C TYR A 348 25.64 -10.68 -17.53
N ALA A 349 25.25 -11.51 -18.49
CA ALA A 349 24.02 -12.32 -18.39
C ALA A 349 24.03 -13.26 -17.17
N ARG A 350 25.19 -13.84 -16.81
CA ARG A 350 25.34 -14.69 -15.63
C ARG A 350 25.28 -13.89 -14.32
N VAL A 351 25.84 -12.69 -14.29
CA VAL A 351 25.75 -11.79 -13.13
C VAL A 351 24.30 -11.43 -12.85
N ILE A 352 23.55 -10.95 -13.86
CA ILE A 352 22.13 -10.62 -13.69
C ILE A 352 21.35 -11.85 -13.22
N LYS A 353 21.56 -13.00 -13.86
CA LYS A 353 20.86 -14.23 -13.50
C LYS A 353 21.06 -14.57 -12.02
N SER A 354 22.30 -14.51 -11.54
CA SER A 354 22.64 -14.83 -10.15
C SER A 354 22.01 -13.84 -9.15
N LEU A 355 21.84 -12.58 -9.55
CA LEU A 355 21.25 -11.53 -8.70
C LEU A 355 19.71 -11.44 -8.79
N MET A 356 19.09 -12.06 -9.80
CA MET A 356 17.64 -11.94 -10.07
C MET A 356 16.87 -13.25 -9.85
N ASP A 357 17.49 -14.41 -10.04
CA ASP A 357 16.83 -15.71 -9.85
C ASP A 357 16.54 -15.92 -8.37
N ARG A 358 15.31 -16.31 -8.04
CA ARG A 358 14.95 -16.71 -6.68
C ARG A 358 15.63 -18.04 -6.37
N LEU A 359 16.42 -18.06 -5.31
CA LEU A 359 16.72 -19.30 -4.62
C LEU A 359 15.45 -19.67 -3.84
N ASP A 360 14.71 -20.64 -4.36
CA ASP A 360 13.62 -21.29 -3.62
C ASP A 360 14.20 -22.36 -2.67
#